data_AF-M3Y0B0-F1
#
_entry.id   AF-M3Y0B0-F1
#
_cell.length_a   1.000
_cell.length_b   1.000
_cell.length_c   1.000
_cell.angle_alpha   90.00
_cell.angle_beta   90.00
_cell.angle_gamma   90.00
#
_symmetry.space_group_name_H-M   'P 1'
#
loop_
_entity.id
_entity.type
_entity.pdbx_description
1 polymer ?
#
loop_
_entity_poly.entity_id
_entity_poly.type
_entity_poly.pdbx_seq_one_letter_code
_entity_poly.pdbx_strand_id
1 'polypeptide(L)'
;MTATAGGPGSWSENVLEYFLRNNLITTEDGAEIVWYHAANHKAQLNEALKSTAHMIEADVLLPSDGSEYSQPIMAHPPETNSDNTLQEWLTAVIKSNKGIKLDFKRYLYKHFQSFSCCRVTMQIKD
;
A
#
# COMPACT_ATOMS: atom_id res chain seq x y z
N MET A 1 -2.76 6.59 -28.52
CA MET A 1 -4.16 6.54 -28.06
C MET A 1 -4.12 6.72 -26.55
N THR A 2 -4.57 7.86 -26.04
CA THR A 2 -4.76 8.06 -24.59
C THR A 2 -5.93 7.17 -24.17
N ALA A 3 -5.70 6.27 -23.22
CA ALA A 3 -6.80 5.53 -22.61
C ALA A 3 -7.73 6.55 -21.94
N THR A 4 -9.00 6.53 -22.30
CA THR A 4 -10.00 7.35 -21.61
C THR A 4 -10.07 6.89 -20.16
N ALA A 5 -9.91 7.82 -19.22
CA ALA A 5 -10.12 7.52 -17.81
C ALA A 5 -11.53 6.93 -17.64
N GLY A 6 -11.62 5.88 -16.82
CA GLY A 6 -12.92 5.28 -16.51
C GLY A 6 -13.79 6.26 -15.74
N GLY A 7 -15.11 6.02 -15.76
CA GLY A 7 -16.04 6.84 -14.97
C GLY A 7 -15.75 6.77 -13.45
N PRO A 8 -16.38 7.65 -12.67
CA PRO A 8 -16.22 7.72 -11.21
C PRO A 8 -16.30 6.34 -10.52
N GLY A 9 -15.28 5.98 -9.75
CA GLY A 9 -15.16 4.69 -9.05
C GLY A 9 -14.61 3.54 -9.90
N SER A 10 -14.24 3.78 -11.16
CA SER A 10 -13.54 2.80 -12.01
C SER A 10 -12.10 2.62 -11.55
N TRP A 11 -11.56 1.41 -11.73
CA TRP A 11 -10.12 1.12 -11.59
C TRP A 11 -9.22 1.96 -12.51
N SER A 12 -9.80 2.52 -13.57
CA SER A 12 -9.13 3.41 -14.52
C SER A 12 -9.49 4.89 -14.33
N GLU A 13 -10.17 5.27 -13.24
CA GLU A 13 -10.39 6.68 -12.89
C GLU A 13 -9.04 7.38 -12.64
N ASN A 14 -8.94 8.65 -13.02
CA ASN A 14 -7.78 9.47 -12.67
C ASN A 14 -7.78 9.73 -11.16
N VAL A 15 -6.68 9.39 -10.50
CA VAL A 15 -6.52 9.55 -9.05
C VAL A 15 -6.69 10.99 -8.58
N LEU A 16 -6.21 11.98 -9.34
CA LEU A 16 -6.35 13.40 -8.98
C LEU A 16 -7.81 13.86 -9.09
N GLU A 17 -8.53 13.39 -10.10
CA GLU A 17 -9.98 13.65 -10.24
C GLU A 17 -10.76 13.05 -9.07
N TYR A 18 -10.39 11.83 -8.62
CA TYR A 18 -10.98 11.24 -7.42
C TYR A 18 -10.77 12.13 -6.20
N PHE A 19 -9.54 12.57 -5.92
CA PHE A 19 -9.26 13.39 -4.74
C PHE A 19 -9.94 14.76 -4.80
N LEU A 20 -9.99 15.40 -5.98
CA LEU A 20 -10.70 16.65 -6.21
C LEU A 20 -12.21 16.51 -6.00
N ARG A 21 -12.83 15.49 -6.63
CA ARG A 21 -14.27 15.22 -6.53
C ARG A 21 -14.73 14.99 -5.09
N ASN A 22 -13.86 14.42 -4.26
CA ASN A 22 -14.12 14.15 -2.85
C ASN A 22 -13.69 15.30 -1.91
N ASN A 23 -13.25 16.45 -2.45
CA ASN A 23 -12.76 17.61 -1.70
C ASN A 23 -11.60 17.28 -0.76
N LEU A 24 -10.75 16.32 -1.14
CA LEU A 24 -9.57 15.92 -0.38
C LEU A 24 -8.32 16.73 -0.79
N ILE A 25 -8.33 17.27 -2.01
CA ILE A 25 -7.36 18.26 -2.50
C ILE A 25 -8.13 19.42 -3.13
N THR A 26 -7.48 20.57 -3.27
CA THR A 26 -8.07 21.82 -3.77
C THR A 26 -7.68 22.15 -5.20
N THR A 27 -6.55 21.61 -5.67
CA THR A 27 -6.09 21.75 -7.05
C THR A 27 -5.73 20.39 -7.65
N GLU A 28 -5.61 20.30 -8.97
CA GLU A 28 -5.18 19.07 -9.66
C GLU A 28 -3.65 18.87 -9.54
N ASP A 29 -3.14 18.96 -8.31
CA ASP A 29 -1.74 18.81 -7.97
C ASP A 29 -1.52 17.60 -7.06
N GLY A 30 -0.73 16.64 -7.55
CA GLY A 30 -0.34 15.46 -6.77
C GLY A 30 0.47 15.80 -5.51
N ALA A 31 1.08 16.99 -5.43
CA ALA A 31 1.77 17.46 -4.23
C ALA A 31 0.84 17.71 -3.03
N GLU A 32 -0.47 17.92 -3.26
CA GLU A 32 -1.47 18.03 -2.20
C GLU A 32 -1.85 16.66 -1.60
N ILE A 33 -1.44 15.55 -2.22
CA ILE A 33 -1.68 14.22 -1.67
C ILE A 33 -0.74 13.98 -0.48
N VAL A 34 -1.30 13.91 0.73
CA VAL A 34 -0.57 13.63 1.96
C VAL A 34 -0.41 12.12 2.16
N TRP A 35 0.79 11.69 2.53
CA TRP A 35 1.15 10.29 2.73
C TRP A 35 1.50 10.01 4.19
N TYR A 36 0.99 8.90 4.73
CA TYR A 36 1.53 8.28 5.93
C TYR A 36 2.52 7.20 5.49
N HIS A 37 3.76 7.29 5.97
CA HIS A 37 4.84 6.39 5.57
C HIS A 37 5.08 5.29 6.61
N ALA A 38 5.47 4.10 6.13
CA ALA A 38 5.90 2.96 6.92
C ALA A 38 4.91 2.56 8.03
N ALA A 39 3.62 2.41 7.70
CA ALA A 39 2.58 1.97 8.62
C ALA A 39 2.64 0.45 8.90
N ASN A 40 3.79 -0.01 9.40
CA ASN A 40 4.15 -1.43 9.44
C ASN A 40 3.59 -2.17 10.67
N HIS A 41 3.40 -1.50 11.82
CA HIS A 41 2.82 -2.14 13.01
C HIS A 41 1.37 -1.69 13.25
N LYS A 42 0.65 -2.44 14.10
CA LYS A 42 -0.75 -2.15 14.44
C LYS A 42 -0.91 -0.74 15.02
N ALA A 43 0.07 -0.27 15.78
CA ALA A 43 0.10 1.08 16.32
C ALA A 43 0.14 2.14 15.21
N GLN A 44 1.11 2.09 14.28
CA GLN A 44 1.18 3.07 13.19
C GLN A 44 -0.02 2.97 12.26
N LEU A 45 -0.54 1.77 12.00
CA LEU A 45 -1.75 1.62 11.20
C LEU A 45 -2.94 2.34 11.86
N ASN A 46 -3.13 2.18 13.17
CA ASN A 46 -4.19 2.88 13.90
C ASN A 46 -4.00 4.41 13.89
N GLU A 47 -2.77 4.90 13.94
CA GLU A 47 -2.45 6.32 13.81
C GLU A 47 -2.76 6.82 12.38
N ALA A 48 -2.31 6.08 11.37
CA ALA A 48 -2.53 6.40 9.96
C ALA A 48 -4.02 6.48 9.60
N LEU A 49 -4.82 5.54 10.10
CA LEU A 49 -6.28 5.51 9.89
C LEU A 49 -6.99 6.74 10.49
N LYS A 50 -6.49 7.27 11.62
CA LYS A 50 -7.05 8.46 12.29
C LYS A 50 -6.46 9.78 11.77
N SER A 51 -5.35 9.71 11.03
CA SER A 51 -4.65 10.88 10.52
C SER A 51 -5.40 11.56 9.38
N THR A 52 -4.94 12.76 9.03
CA THR A 52 -5.39 13.50 7.83
C THR A 52 -4.75 12.99 6.54
N ALA A 53 -3.88 11.97 6.58
CA ALA A 53 -3.23 11.46 5.38
C ALA A 53 -4.24 10.91 4.37
N HIS A 54 -3.99 11.10 3.09
CA HIS A 54 -4.83 10.59 2.00
C HIS A 54 -4.46 9.15 1.65
N MET A 55 -3.15 8.86 1.69
CA MET A 55 -2.55 7.58 1.34
C MET A 55 -1.83 6.98 2.55
N ILE A 56 -1.90 5.66 2.68
CA ILE A 56 -1.10 4.90 3.64
C ILE A 56 -0.14 4.01 2.86
N GLU A 57 1.14 4.15 3.17
CA GLU A 57 2.21 3.34 2.65
C GLU A 57 2.70 2.38 3.75
N ALA A 58 2.97 1.13 3.36
CA ALA A 58 3.55 0.15 4.25
C ALA A 58 4.37 -0.88 3.48
N ASP A 59 5.39 -1.40 4.14
CA ASP A 59 6.35 -2.35 3.59
C ASP A 59 5.85 -3.77 3.79
N VAL A 60 5.84 -4.57 2.73
CA VAL A 60 5.45 -5.98 2.79
C VAL A 60 6.70 -6.84 2.71
N LEU A 61 7.01 -7.54 3.79
CA LEU A 61 8.11 -8.50 3.80
C LEU A 61 7.57 -9.89 3.46
N LEU A 62 8.04 -10.41 2.32
CA LEU A 62 7.75 -11.77 1.92
C LEU A 62 8.66 -12.76 2.69
N PRO A 63 8.15 -13.93 3.09
CA PRO A 63 8.94 -14.95 3.75
C PRO A 63 10.14 -15.38 2.90
N SER A 64 11.30 -15.54 3.53
CA SER A 64 12.53 -15.96 2.85
C SER A 64 12.64 -17.47 2.61
N ASP A 65 11.83 -18.27 3.32
CA ASP A 65 11.95 -19.74 3.33
C ASP A 65 11.33 -20.41 2.09
N GLY A 66 10.66 -19.65 1.22
CA GLY A 66 10.01 -20.17 0.02
C GLY A 66 8.84 -21.10 0.32
N SER A 67 8.39 -21.18 1.58
CA SER A 67 7.20 -21.94 1.92
C SER A 67 5.97 -21.16 1.45
N GLU A 68 5.07 -21.83 0.73
CA GLU A 68 3.80 -21.24 0.30
C GLU A 68 2.86 -20.93 1.49
N TYR A 69 3.22 -21.39 2.68
CA TYR A 69 2.43 -21.28 3.90
C TYR A 69 2.86 -20.15 4.83
N SER A 70 4.04 -19.57 4.64
CA SER A 70 4.48 -18.46 5.48
C SER A 70 3.71 -17.20 5.09
N GLN A 71 3.02 -16.60 6.07
CA GLN A 71 2.17 -15.44 5.85
C GLN A 71 3.02 -14.16 5.68
N PRO A 72 2.77 -13.33 4.66
CA PRO A 72 3.44 -12.04 4.53
C PRO A 72 3.15 -11.12 5.72
N ILE A 73 4.18 -10.42 6.18
CA ILE A 73 4.10 -9.49 7.30
C ILE A 73 4.39 -8.07 6.84
N MET A 74 3.91 -7.09 7.61
CA MET A 74 4.18 -5.69 7.36
C MET A 74 5.49 -5.30 8.05
N ALA A 75 6.60 -5.23 7.32
CA ALA A 75 7.92 -4.99 7.88
C ALA A 75 8.91 -4.42 6.85
N HIS A 76 9.81 -3.55 7.31
CA HIS A 76 10.92 -3.03 6.52
C HIS A 76 12.25 -3.64 7.01
N PRO A 77 13.09 -4.22 6.14
CA PRO A 77 14.41 -4.69 6.54
C PRO A 77 15.25 -3.61 7.26
N PRO A 78 16.00 -3.93 8.33
CA PRO A 78 16.39 -5.27 8.76
C PRO A 78 15.38 -5.96 9.67
N GLU A 79 14.23 -5.34 9.96
CA GLU A 79 13.20 -5.98 10.77
C GLU A 79 12.68 -7.23 10.04
N THR A 80 12.63 -8.32 10.79
CA THR A 80 12.23 -9.63 10.25
C THR A 80 10.87 -10.08 10.72
N ASN A 81 10.31 -9.38 11.69
CA ASN A 81 9.11 -9.73 12.42
C ASN A 81 8.23 -8.48 12.54
N SER A 82 6.91 -8.67 12.62
CA SER A 82 5.95 -7.61 12.88
C SER A 82 4.77 -8.17 13.67
N ASP A 83 4.09 -7.30 14.42
CA ASP A 83 2.84 -7.61 15.12
C ASP A 83 1.61 -7.54 14.19
N ASN A 84 1.84 -7.23 12.90
CA ASN A 84 0.82 -7.02 11.89
C ASN A 84 1.12 -7.82 10.62
N THR A 85 0.20 -8.71 10.26
CA THR A 85 0.27 -9.44 8.99
C THR A 85 -0.30 -8.59 7.85
N LEU A 86 0.06 -8.88 6.60
CA LEU A 86 -0.53 -8.22 5.43
C LEU A 86 -2.06 -8.35 5.41
N GLN A 87 -2.58 -9.52 5.79
CA GLN A 87 -4.02 -9.78 5.82
C GLN A 87 -4.74 -8.92 6.88
N GLU A 88 -4.20 -8.84 8.09
CA GLU A 88 -4.75 -7.98 9.15
C GLU A 88 -4.71 -6.50 8.73
N TRP A 89 -3.58 -6.07 8.17
CA TRP A 89 -3.39 -4.72 7.67
C TRP A 89 -4.43 -4.37 6.59
N LEU A 90 -4.58 -5.22 5.57
CA LEU A 90 -5.57 -5.04 4.52
C LEU A 90 -6.99 -5.01 5.09
N THR A 91 -7.34 -5.95 5.98
CA THR A 91 -8.66 -6.03 6.60
C THR A 91 -9.03 -4.76 7.38
N ALA A 92 -8.05 -4.09 7.97
CA ALA A 92 -8.26 -2.82 8.64
C ALA A 92 -8.38 -1.65 7.66
N VAL A 93 -7.51 -1.57 6.64
CA VAL A 93 -7.48 -0.44 5.70
C VAL A 93 -8.67 -0.43 4.73
N ILE A 94 -9.17 -1.59 4.29
CA ILE A 94 -10.34 -1.66 3.39
C ILE A 94 -11.62 -1.07 4.02
N LYS A 95 -11.65 -0.92 5.35
CA LYS A 95 -12.77 -0.28 6.08
C LYS A 95 -12.67 1.24 6.10
N SER A 96 -11.60 1.80 5.53
CA SER A 96 -11.34 3.23 5.46
C SER A 96 -11.41 3.73 4.01
N ASN A 97 -11.46 5.06 3.85
CA ASN A 97 -11.40 5.71 2.54
C ASN A 97 -9.95 6.14 2.18
N LYS A 98 -8.94 5.51 2.79
CA LYS A 98 -7.53 5.81 2.52
C LYS A 98 -7.07 5.04 1.29
N GLY A 99 -6.30 5.68 0.42
CA GLY A 99 -5.59 4.95 -0.62
C GLY A 99 -4.39 4.19 -0.03
N ILE A 100 -3.91 3.16 -0.74
CA ILE A 100 -2.84 2.29 -0.25
C ILE A 100 -1.67 2.21 -1.23
N LYS A 101 -0.45 2.10 -0.71
CA LYS A 101 0.73 1.65 -1.45
C LYS A 101 1.43 0.56 -0.65
N LEU A 102 1.55 -0.62 -1.25
CA LEU A 102 2.29 -1.74 -0.67
C LEU A 102 3.68 -1.78 -1.30
N ASP A 103 4.72 -1.57 -0.49
CA ASP A 103 6.11 -1.63 -0.91
C ASP A 103 6.68 -3.03 -0.63
N PHE A 104 6.68 -3.89 -1.65
CA PHE A 104 7.13 -5.27 -1.50
C PHE A 104 8.65 -5.34 -1.34
N LYS A 105 9.07 -5.80 -0.17
CA LYS A 105 10.47 -6.04 0.18
C LYS A 105 10.80 -7.52 0.03
N ARG A 106 12.05 -7.75 -0.35
CA ARG A 106 12.69 -9.06 -0.31
C ARG A 106 13.91 -8.95 0.58
N TYR A 107 14.19 -9.99 1.35
CA TYR A 107 15.50 -10.17 1.95
C TYR A 107 16.56 -10.25 0.86
N LEU A 108 17.23 -9.14 0.64
CA LEU A 108 18.53 -9.14 -0.01
C LEU A 108 19.52 -9.42 1.12
N TYR A 109 20.08 -10.63 1.17
CA TYR A 109 21.38 -10.80 1.81
C TYR A 109 22.25 -9.67 1.25
N LYS A 110 22.83 -8.84 2.12
CA LYS A 110 23.60 -7.63 1.77
C LYS A 110 24.51 -7.91 0.56
N HIS A 111 24.03 -7.63 -0.65
CA HIS A 111 24.75 -7.59 -1.94
C HIS A 111 23.76 -7.70 -3.12
N PHE A 112 22.79 -6.79 -3.25
CA PHE A 112 22.48 -6.08 -4.51
C PHE A 112 21.26 -5.20 -4.30
N GLN A 113 21.42 -3.88 -4.47
CA GLN A 113 20.29 -2.96 -4.54
C GLN A 113 19.57 -3.14 -5.88
N SER A 114 18.25 -2.99 -5.83
CA SER A 114 17.31 -2.79 -6.93
C SER A 114 17.03 -3.99 -7.83
N PHE A 115 15.79 -4.49 -7.76
CA PHE A 115 15.13 -5.08 -8.92
C PHE A 115 13.72 -4.54 -9.07
N SER A 116 13.46 -4.15 -10.32
CA SER A 116 12.27 -3.52 -10.88
C SER A 116 11.01 -4.39 -10.78
N CYS A 117 9.87 -3.71 -10.64
CA CYS A 117 8.48 -4.15 -10.76
C CYS A 117 8.28 -5.56 -11.36
N CYS A 118 8.00 -6.53 -10.49
CA CYS A 118 7.41 -7.80 -10.88
C CYS A 118 5.88 -7.67 -10.75
N ARG A 119 5.16 -7.92 -11.85
CA ARG A 119 3.69 -7.88 -11.90
C ARG A 119 3.13 -9.04 -11.08
N VAL A 120 2.71 -8.77 -9.85
CA VAL A 120 1.99 -9.75 -9.02
C VAL A 120 0.50 -9.70 -9.39
N THR A 121 -0.02 -10.79 -9.95
CA THR A 121 -1.47 -10.98 -10.10
C THR A 121 -2.03 -11.59 -8.82
N MET A 122 -2.67 -10.77 -7.98
CA MET A 122 -3.41 -11.26 -6.81
C MET A 122 -4.78 -11.76 -7.28
N GLN A 123 -5.01 -13.08 -7.19
CA GLN A 123 -6.33 -13.68 -7.39
C GLN A 123 -6.99 -13.81 -6.01
N ILE A 124 -8.03 -13.01 -5.78
CA ILE A 124 -8.94 -13.23 -4.64
C ILE A 124 -9.92 -14.32 -5.11
N LYS A 125 -9.90 -15.48 -4.45
CA LYS A 125 -10.94 -16.50 -4.61
C LYS A 125 -12.03 -16.21 -3.58
N ASP A 126 -13.27 -16.16 -4.04
CA ASP A 126 -14.47 -16.15 -3.21
C ASP A 126 -14.58 -17.44 -2.36
#